data_AF-A0A0K8P6N9-F1
#
_entry.id   AF-A0A0K8P6N9-F1
#
_cell.length_a   1.000
_cell.length_b   1.000
_cell.length_c   1.000
_cell.angle_alpha   90.00
_cell.angle_beta   90.00
_cell.angle_gamma   90.00
#
_symmetry.space_group_name_H-M   'P 1'
#
loop_
_entity.id
_entity.type
_entity.pdbx_description
1 polymer ?
#
loop_
_entity_poly.entity_id
_entity_poly.type
_entity_poly.pdbx_seq_one_letter_code
_entity_poly.pdbx_strand_id
1 'polypeptide(L)'
;MRTLGRVASIAVLAALLVGGIAALAYGWGRTAGSAAVPRQEAAQARAALQAYQADVRRVDQATDRYLADHRALEDRYAQLDREHRALLKRHRLIVPQRTAVAVAPLQCDGGVQRAPDLAADQAGRIELPDAARDADGELQLTLAAVRVWNAALTGRDAPAGACGAAAAAAGADAACAEGSGLGIADAWDNHAANARACAEDRQRYRHLIEFLTAEER
;
A
#
# COMPACT_ATOMS: atom_id res chain seq x y z
N MET A 1 18.87 -102.57 9.03
CA MET A 1 18.29 -101.62 10.01
C MET A 1 19.19 -100.41 10.37
N ARG A 2 20.39 -100.23 9.80
CA ARG A 2 21.29 -99.09 10.11
C ARG A 2 21.16 -97.86 9.19
N THR A 3 20.44 -97.97 8.06
CA THR A 3 20.26 -96.88 7.08
C THR A 3 19.07 -95.97 7.39
N LEU A 4 18.04 -96.46 8.09
CA LEU A 4 16.86 -95.68 8.47
C LEU A 4 17.15 -94.62 9.55
N GLY A 5 18.11 -94.87 10.45
CA GLY A 5 18.48 -93.90 11.50
C GLY A 5 19.23 -92.67 10.98
N ARG A 6 20.05 -92.81 9.93
CA ARG A 6 20.82 -91.68 9.36
C ARG A 6 19.95 -90.71 8.56
N VAL A 7 18.93 -91.22 7.88
CA VAL A 7 17.98 -90.37 7.12
C VAL A 7 17.10 -89.55 8.08
N ALA A 8 16.69 -90.15 9.20
CA ALA A 8 15.94 -89.44 10.23
C ALA A 8 16.74 -88.29 10.87
N SER A 9 18.03 -88.50 11.18
CA SER A 9 18.88 -87.44 11.76
C SER A 9 19.15 -86.27 10.79
N ILE A 10 19.32 -86.55 9.50
CA ILE A 10 19.51 -85.51 8.48
C ILE A 10 18.22 -84.69 8.30
N ALA A 11 17.06 -85.34 8.32
CA ALA A 11 15.77 -84.65 8.22
C ALA A 11 15.50 -83.72 9.42
N VAL A 12 15.84 -84.13 10.64
CA VAL A 12 15.69 -83.28 11.83
C VAL A 12 16.66 -82.09 11.81
N LEU A 13 17.92 -82.30 11.41
CA LEU A 13 18.89 -81.20 11.25
C LEU A 13 18.47 -80.19 10.18
N ALA A 14 17.97 -80.67 9.04
CA ALA A 14 17.46 -79.79 7.99
C ALA A 14 16.23 -78.98 8.45
N ALA A 15 15.29 -79.61 9.16
CA ALA A 15 14.11 -78.93 9.70
C ALA A 15 14.49 -77.86 10.75
N LEU A 16 15.47 -78.13 11.61
CA LEU A 16 15.97 -77.16 12.59
C LEU A 16 16.71 -75.99 11.94
N LEU A 17 17.49 -76.25 10.89
CA LEU A 17 18.17 -75.19 10.11
C LEU A 17 17.16 -74.28 9.40
N VAL A 18 16.16 -74.85 8.73
CA VAL A 18 15.11 -74.08 8.07
C VAL A 18 14.28 -73.29 9.09
N GLY A 19 13.93 -73.89 10.22
CA GLY A 19 13.23 -73.21 11.32
C GLY A 19 14.05 -72.06 11.93
N GLY A 20 15.36 -72.25 12.13
CA GLY A 20 16.26 -71.23 12.66
C GLY A 20 16.44 -70.04 11.70
N ILE A 21 16.57 -70.29 10.39
CA ILE A 21 16.67 -69.25 9.37
C ILE A 21 15.36 -68.44 9.30
N ALA A 22 14.20 -69.10 9.36
CA ALA A 22 12.90 -68.43 9.35
C ALA A 22 12.69 -67.55 10.60
N ALA A 23 13.09 -68.02 11.79
CA ALA A 23 13.01 -67.25 13.02
C ALA A 23 13.93 -66.01 13.02
N LEU A 24 15.15 -66.14 12.48
CA LEU A 24 16.08 -65.02 12.31
C LEU A 24 15.55 -63.97 11.33
N ALA A 25 15.02 -64.40 10.18
CA ALA A 25 14.44 -63.50 9.19
C ALA A 25 13.21 -62.75 9.72
N TYR A 26 12.33 -63.43 10.46
CA TYR A 26 11.15 -62.81 11.08
C TYR A 26 11.52 -61.80 12.19
N GLY A 27 12.53 -62.11 13.00
CA GLY A 27 13.04 -61.21 14.04
C GLY A 27 13.65 -59.92 13.46
N TRP A 28 14.47 -60.04 12.40
CA TRP A 28 15.11 -58.90 11.73
C TRP A 28 14.11 -57.96 11.05
N GLY A 29 13.09 -58.50 10.39
CA GLY A 29 12.04 -57.69 9.75
C GLY A 29 11.24 -56.86 10.75
N ARG A 30 11.00 -57.40 11.95
CA ARG A 30 10.20 -56.72 12.99
C ARG A 30 10.98 -55.60 13.69
N THR A 31 12.29 -55.75 13.91
CA THR A 31 13.12 -54.72 14.57
C THR A 31 13.62 -53.65 13.62
N ALA A 32 13.89 -53.98 12.35
CA ALA A 32 14.28 -53.00 11.35
C ALA A 32 13.10 -52.09 10.96
N GLY A 33 11.90 -52.66 10.80
CA GLY A 33 10.68 -51.90 10.51
C GLY A 33 10.22 -51.02 11.67
N SER A 34 10.34 -51.50 12.92
CA SER A 34 9.91 -50.74 14.11
C SER A 34 10.85 -49.59 14.49
N ALA A 35 12.13 -49.65 14.11
CA ALA A 35 13.08 -48.57 14.34
C ALA A 35 13.15 -47.55 13.18
N ALA A 36 12.73 -47.92 11.97
CA ALA A 36 12.76 -47.03 10.80
C ALA A 36 11.65 -45.96 10.85
N VAL A 37 10.43 -46.33 11.22
CA VAL A 37 9.28 -45.42 11.33
C VAL A 37 9.53 -44.26 12.33
N PRO A 38 9.93 -44.48 13.59
CA PRO A 38 10.16 -43.39 14.53
C PRO A 38 11.34 -42.49 14.16
N ARG A 39 12.36 -43.01 13.46
CA ARG A 39 13.46 -42.19 12.94
C ARG A 39 13.01 -41.27 11.81
N GLN A 40 12.16 -41.78 10.93
CA GLN A 40 11.59 -40.99 9.85
C GLN A 40 10.65 -39.90 10.38
N GLU A 41 9.79 -40.23 11.34
CA GLU A 41 8.92 -39.25 12.01
C GLU A 41 9.72 -38.16 12.74
N ALA A 42 10.77 -38.54 13.48
CA ALA A 42 11.64 -37.59 14.15
C ALA A 42 12.40 -36.68 13.15
N ALA A 43 12.83 -37.22 12.00
CA ALA A 43 13.46 -36.44 10.94
C ALA A 43 12.46 -35.45 10.31
N GLN A 44 11.23 -35.89 10.05
CA GLN A 44 10.16 -35.03 9.52
C GLN A 44 9.79 -33.91 10.51
N ALA A 45 9.64 -34.22 11.80
CA ALA A 45 9.36 -33.22 12.83
C ALA A 45 10.48 -32.17 12.94
N ARG A 46 11.75 -32.59 12.85
CA ARG A 46 12.90 -31.67 12.83
C ARG A 46 12.90 -30.79 11.57
N ALA A 47 12.62 -31.37 10.41
CA ALA A 47 12.53 -30.63 9.16
C ALA A 47 11.40 -29.59 9.20
N ALA A 48 10.23 -29.97 9.71
CA ALA A 48 9.10 -29.06 9.88
C ALA A 48 9.42 -27.91 10.85
N LEU A 49 10.09 -28.20 11.97
CA LEU A 49 10.54 -27.17 12.91
C LEU A 49 11.56 -26.22 12.26
N GLN A 50 12.51 -26.75 11.50
CA GLN A 50 13.51 -25.93 10.80
C GLN A 50 12.86 -25.02 9.74
N ALA A 51 11.90 -25.55 8.98
CA ALA A 51 11.11 -24.79 8.02
C ALA A 51 10.33 -23.66 8.72
N TYR A 52 9.60 -24.00 9.78
CA TYR A 52 8.88 -23.00 10.58
C TYR A 52 9.81 -21.91 11.14
N GLN A 53 10.98 -22.28 11.68
CA GLN A 53 11.95 -21.30 12.17
C GLN A 53 12.52 -20.42 11.05
N ALA A 54 12.68 -20.96 9.83
CA ALA A 54 13.09 -20.17 8.68
C ALA A 54 12.01 -19.17 8.28
N ASP A 55 10.74 -19.57 8.30
CA ASP A 55 9.60 -18.70 8.02
C ASP A 55 9.48 -17.58 9.05
N VAL A 56 9.63 -17.89 10.34
CA VAL A 56 9.63 -16.88 11.41
C VAL A 56 10.75 -15.85 11.17
N ARG A 57 11.98 -16.29 10.94
CA ARG A 57 13.11 -15.37 10.65
C ARG A 57 12.85 -14.51 9.42
N ARG A 58 12.22 -15.07 8.38
CA ARG A 58 11.87 -14.33 7.17
C ARG A 58 10.83 -13.25 7.47
N VAL A 59 9.78 -13.57 8.21
CA VAL A 59 8.74 -12.61 8.63
C VAL A 59 9.36 -11.51 9.48
N ASP A 60 10.17 -11.86 10.49
CA ASP A 60 10.84 -10.90 11.36
C ASP A 60 11.71 -9.92 10.54
N GLN A 61 12.53 -10.44 9.61
CA GLN A 61 13.35 -9.61 8.74
C GLN A 61 12.52 -8.68 7.84
N ALA A 62 11.38 -9.13 7.33
CA ALA A 62 10.49 -8.31 6.52
C ALA A 62 9.82 -7.22 7.37
N THR A 63 9.39 -7.54 8.59
CA THR A 63 8.84 -6.59 9.55
C THR A 63 9.86 -5.54 9.96
N ASP A 64 11.10 -5.93 10.26
CA ASP A 64 12.16 -5.00 10.63
C ASP A 64 12.46 -4.01 9.50
N ARG A 65 12.52 -4.47 8.25
CA ARG A 65 12.70 -3.60 7.07
C ARG A 65 11.53 -2.62 6.92
N TYR A 66 10.30 -3.12 7.00
CA TYR A 66 9.11 -2.26 6.94
C TYR A 66 9.13 -1.17 8.02
N LEU A 67 9.42 -1.53 9.27
CA LEU A 67 9.46 -0.58 10.38
C LEU A 67 10.59 0.45 10.23
N ALA A 68 11.76 0.04 9.75
CA ALA A 68 12.87 0.94 9.47
C ALA A 68 12.49 1.97 8.39
N ASP A 69 11.94 1.51 7.26
CA ASP A 69 11.55 2.40 6.17
C ASP A 69 10.37 3.29 6.56
N HIS A 70 9.44 2.80 7.39
CA HIS A 70 8.29 3.57 7.88
C HIS A 70 8.76 4.72 8.78
N ARG A 71 9.67 4.45 9.73
CA ARG A 71 10.29 5.52 10.54
C ARG A 71 11.03 6.54 9.67
N ALA A 72 11.75 6.08 8.65
CA ALA A 72 12.42 6.99 7.72
C ALA A 72 11.42 7.85 6.92
N LEU A 73 10.22 7.33 6.62
CA LEU A 73 9.15 8.11 5.99
C LEU A 73 8.63 9.19 6.95
N GLU A 74 8.35 8.83 8.20
CA GLU A 74 7.94 9.76 9.25
C GLU A 74 8.94 10.91 9.42
N ASP A 75 10.23 10.60 9.50
CA ASP A 75 11.29 11.59 9.66
C ASP A 75 11.34 12.58 8.48
N ARG A 76 11.17 12.09 7.25
CA ARG A 76 11.11 12.94 6.04
C ARG A 76 9.91 13.88 6.06
N TYR A 77 8.73 13.40 6.44
CA TYR A 77 7.54 14.26 6.51
C TYR A 77 7.64 15.26 7.67
N ALA A 78 8.20 14.86 8.81
CA ALA A 78 8.48 15.78 9.90
C ALA A 78 9.49 16.86 9.50
N GLN A 79 10.49 16.52 8.69
CA GLN A 79 11.42 17.50 8.12
C GLN A 79 10.71 18.46 7.16
N LEU A 80 9.91 17.93 6.23
CA LEU A 80 9.17 18.74 5.25
C LEU A 80 8.24 19.75 5.94
N ASP A 81 7.53 19.33 7.00
CA ASP A 81 6.68 20.22 7.80
C ASP A 81 7.49 21.34 8.48
N ARG A 82 8.66 21.02 9.06
CA ARG A 82 9.55 22.04 9.63
C ARG A 82 10.01 23.05 8.59
N GLU A 83 10.43 22.57 7.41
CA GLU A 83 10.86 23.43 6.30
C GLU A 83 9.72 24.31 5.77
N HIS A 84 8.52 23.75 5.63
CA HIS A 84 7.32 24.47 5.25
C HIS A 84 6.98 25.59 6.25
N ARG A 85 6.94 25.29 7.55
CA ARG A 85 6.70 26.30 8.59
C ARG A 85 7.79 27.38 8.60
N ALA A 86 9.04 27.01 8.36
CA ALA A 86 10.14 27.98 8.24
C ALA A 86 9.99 28.88 7.01
N LEU A 87 9.47 28.36 5.89
CA LEU A 87 9.15 29.15 4.71
C LEU A 87 8.02 30.14 4.97
N LEU A 88 6.93 29.71 5.60
CA LEU A 88 5.81 30.58 5.94
C LEU A 88 6.20 31.74 6.88
N LYS A 89 7.17 31.52 7.77
CA LYS A 89 7.72 32.59 8.63
C LYS A 89 8.51 33.63 7.85
N ARG A 90 9.18 33.24 6.76
CA ARG A 90 10.05 34.12 5.96
C ARG A 90 9.29 34.85 4.86
N HIS A 91 8.31 34.19 4.27
CA HIS A 91 7.52 34.71 3.17
C HIS A 91 6.05 34.59 3.51
N ARG A 92 5.34 35.72 3.59
CA ARG A 92 3.88 35.68 3.45
C ARG A 92 3.59 35.11 2.06
N LEU A 93 2.68 34.15 1.98
CA LEU A 93 2.25 33.59 0.70
C LEU A 93 1.63 34.73 -0.12
N ILE A 94 2.41 35.31 -1.03
CA ILE A 94 1.89 36.33 -1.95
C ILE A 94 1.19 35.56 -3.05
N VAL A 95 -0.14 35.49 -3.00
CA VAL A 95 -0.94 35.08 -4.15
C VAL A 95 -0.93 36.26 -5.12
N PRO A 96 -0.22 36.21 -6.26
CA PRO A 96 -0.38 37.23 -7.28
C PRO A 96 -1.84 37.18 -7.71
N GLN A 97 -2.60 38.24 -7.42
CA GLN A 97 -3.94 38.42 -7.93
C GLN A 97 -3.85 38.41 -9.46
N ARG A 98 -4.20 37.28 -10.09
CA ARG A 98 -4.32 37.22 -11.53
C ARG A 98 -5.54 38.03 -11.94
N THR A 99 -5.32 38.97 -12.85
CA THR A 99 -6.35 39.63 -13.63
C THR A 99 -7.24 38.59 -14.30
N ALA A 100 -8.55 38.62 -14.01
CA ALA A 100 -9.59 37.95 -14.75
C ALA A 100 -9.49 38.38 -16.21
N VAL A 101 -8.95 37.49 -17.04
CA VAL A 101 -9.21 37.52 -18.48
C VAL A 101 -10.65 37.06 -18.63
N ALA A 102 -11.49 37.84 -19.30
CA ALA A 102 -12.81 37.39 -19.70
C ALA A 102 -12.64 36.11 -20.54
N VAL A 103 -12.88 34.95 -19.93
CA VAL A 103 -12.83 33.67 -20.63
C VAL A 103 -14.13 33.58 -21.42
N ALA A 104 -14.03 33.82 -22.73
CA ALA A 104 -15.11 33.44 -23.65
C ALA A 104 -15.45 31.96 -23.41
N PRO A 105 -16.73 31.56 -23.45
CA PRO A 105 -17.12 30.19 -23.16
C PRO A 105 -16.31 29.22 -24.03
N LEU A 106 -15.68 28.25 -23.37
CA LEU A 106 -14.88 27.22 -24.02
C LEU A 106 -15.82 26.38 -24.90
N GLN A 107 -15.81 26.64 -26.21
CA GLN A 107 -16.48 25.80 -27.18
C GLN A 107 -15.62 24.56 -27.39
N CYS A 108 -16.14 23.41 -26.99
CA CYS A 108 -15.52 22.10 -27.21
C CYS A 108 -15.67 21.66 -28.68
N ASP A 109 -15.06 22.40 -29.61
CA ASP A 109 -14.76 21.89 -30.94
C ASP A 109 -13.25 21.64 -31.01
N GLY A 110 -12.86 20.39 -31.27
CA GLY A 110 -11.53 19.79 -31.06
C GLY A 110 -10.36 20.35 -31.89
N GLY A 111 -10.22 21.67 -31.99
CA GLY A 111 -9.05 22.35 -32.50
C GLY A 111 -8.17 22.85 -31.34
N VAL A 112 -6.90 22.43 -31.33
CA VAL A 112 -5.90 22.99 -30.41
C VAL A 112 -5.69 24.47 -30.76
N GLN A 113 -6.42 25.37 -30.09
CA GLN A 113 -6.10 26.79 -30.13
C GLN A 113 -4.98 27.07 -29.12
N ARG A 114 -3.84 27.53 -29.64
CA ARG A 114 -2.77 28.12 -28.84
C ARG A 114 -3.36 29.30 -28.05
N ALA A 115 -3.18 29.27 -26.73
CA ALA A 115 -3.60 30.37 -25.86
C ALA A 115 -3.02 31.70 -26.40
N PRO A 116 -3.83 32.77 -26.50
CA PRO A 116 -3.32 34.06 -26.93
C PRO A 116 -2.24 34.54 -25.95
N ASP A 117 -1.15 35.08 -26.49
CA ASP A 117 -0.12 35.76 -25.69
C ASP A 117 -0.78 36.94 -24.96
N LEU A 118 -0.99 36.79 -23.66
CA LEU A 118 -1.55 37.84 -22.81
C LEU A 118 -0.47 38.89 -22.59
N ALA A 119 -0.59 40.00 -23.32
CA ALA A 119 0.19 41.21 -23.06
C ALA A 119 -0.04 41.66 -21.61
N ALA A 120 1.05 41.73 -20.84
CA ALA A 120 1.07 41.97 -19.39
C ALA A 120 0.78 43.43 -18.97
N ASP A 121 0.11 44.24 -19.80
CA ASP A 121 0.04 45.71 -19.63
C ASP A 121 -1.38 46.27 -19.43
N GLN A 122 -2.21 45.64 -18.61
CA GLN A 122 -3.38 46.34 -18.05
C GLN A 122 -3.51 46.03 -16.57
N ALA A 123 -2.80 46.83 -15.76
CA ALA A 123 -2.88 46.84 -14.30
C ALA A 123 -4.21 47.47 -13.84
N GLY A 124 -5.32 46.76 -14.06
CA GLY A 124 -6.57 46.99 -13.35
C GLY A 124 -6.56 46.18 -12.05
N ARG A 125 -6.75 46.85 -10.90
CA ARG A 125 -6.86 46.19 -9.60
C ARG A 125 -8.20 45.46 -9.57
N ILE A 126 -8.20 44.12 -9.54
CA ILE A 126 -9.44 43.37 -9.32
C ILE A 126 -9.77 43.44 -7.84
N GLU A 127 -10.87 44.11 -7.54
CA GLU A 127 -11.53 43.97 -6.25
C GLU A 127 -12.06 42.55 -6.16
N LEU A 128 -11.49 41.77 -5.25
CA LEU A 128 -12.05 40.49 -4.88
C LEU A 128 -13.45 40.76 -4.30
N PRO A 129 -14.47 39.96 -4.66
CA PRO A 129 -15.77 40.05 -4.00
C PRO A 129 -15.59 39.87 -2.50
N ASP A 130 -16.37 40.58 -1.68
CA ASP A 130 -16.34 40.42 -0.22
C ASP A 130 -16.56 38.95 0.20
N ALA A 131 -17.32 38.19 -0.58
CA ALA A 131 -17.54 36.75 -0.39
C ALA A 131 -16.27 35.87 -0.51
N ALA A 132 -15.18 36.39 -1.09
CA ALA A 132 -13.88 35.72 -1.15
C ALA A 132 -13.04 35.94 0.11
N ARG A 133 -13.57 36.68 1.09
CA ARG A 133 -12.94 36.91 2.39
C ARG A 133 -13.81 36.38 3.52
N ASP A 134 -13.19 35.87 4.57
CA ASP A 134 -13.90 35.51 5.81
C ASP A 134 -14.21 36.74 6.67
N ALA A 135 -14.82 36.49 7.84
CA ALA A 135 -15.14 37.51 8.81
C ALA A 135 -13.90 38.27 9.33
N ASP A 136 -12.72 37.65 9.25
CA ASP A 136 -11.44 38.22 9.66
C ASP A 136 -10.71 38.91 8.49
N GLY A 137 -11.26 38.85 7.27
CA GLY A 137 -10.74 39.48 6.06
C GLY A 137 -9.71 38.64 5.29
N GLU A 138 -9.50 37.38 5.68
CA GLU A 138 -8.57 36.44 5.07
C GLU A 138 -9.18 35.75 3.84
N LEU A 139 -8.34 35.37 2.88
CA LEU A 139 -8.80 34.78 1.62
C LEU A 139 -9.34 33.37 1.81
N GLN A 140 -10.52 33.13 1.24
CA GLN A 140 -11.16 31.82 1.22
C GLN A 140 -11.30 31.25 -0.20
N LEU A 141 -11.36 29.93 -0.29
CA LEU A 141 -11.75 29.22 -1.48
C LEU A 141 -13.26 29.32 -1.68
N THR A 142 -13.69 29.53 -2.92
CA THR A 142 -15.10 29.43 -3.30
C THR A 142 -15.54 27.97 -3.39
N LEU A 143 -16.85 27.70 -3.30
CA LEU A 143 -17.39 26.36 -3.53
C LEU A 143 -17.03 25.82 -4.93
N ALA A 144 -16.91 26.68 -5.95
CA ALA A 144 -16.38 26.30 -7.27
C ALA A 144 -14.94 25.78 -7.19
N ALA A 145 -14.07 26.50 -6.47
CA ALA A 145 -12.67 26.09 -6.29
C ALA A 145 -12.57 24.74 -5.55
N VAL A 146 -13.37 24.56 -4.50
CA VAL A 146 -13.44 23.29 -3.75
C VAL A 146 -13.96 22.14 -4.63
N ARG A 147 -14.96 22.39 -5.49
CA ARG A 147 -15.44 21.40 -6.45
C ARG A 147 -14.34 20.97 -7.43
N VAL A 148 -13.62 21.93 -8.03
CA VAL A 148 -12.51 21.62 -8.94
C VAL A 148 -11.42 20.82 -8.23
N TRP A 149 -11.10 21.21 -6.99
CA TRP A 149 -10.12 20.51 -6.17
C TRP A 149 -10.53 19.06 -5.86
N ASN A 150 -11.76 18.83 -5.40
CA ASN A 150 -12.30 17.49 -5.15
C ASN A 150 -12.35 16.65 -6.43
N ALA A 151 -12.65 17.27 -7.57
CA ALA A 151 -12.66 16.59 -8.85
C ALA A 151 -11.24 16.15 -9.27
N ALA A 152 -10.24 16.99 -9.06
CA ALA A 152 -8.84 16.66 -9.31
C ALA A 152 -8.36 15.50 -8.42
N LEU A 153 -8.79 15.45 -7.15
CA LEU A 153 -8.43 14.36 -6.22
C LEU A 153 -9.10 13.03 -6.57
N THR A 154 -10.34 13.07 -7.07
CA THR A 154 -11.15 11.86 -7.32
C THR A 154 -11.17 11.40 -8.77
N GLY A 155 -10.67 12.22 -9.70
CA GLY A 155 -10.70 11.97 -11.15
C GLY A 155 -12.09 12.04 -11.76
N ARG A 156 -13.09 12.58 -11.06
CA ARG A 156 -14.48 12.69 -11.50
C ARG A 156 -15.13 13.96 -10.95
N ASP A 157 -16.23 14.41 -11.56
CA ASP A 157 -17.00 15.52 -11.01
C ASP A 157 -17.44 15.26 -9.57
N ALA A 158 -17.12 16.19 -8.67
CA ALA A 158 -17.44 16.11 -7.25
C ALA A 158 -18.13 17.40 -6.80
N PRO A 159 -19.39 17.37 -6.33
CA PRO A 159 -20.09 18.57 -5.88
C PRO A 159 -19.44 19.16 -4.62
N ALA A 160 -19.56 20.47 -4.44
CA ALA A 160 -19.17 21.19 -3.23
C ALA A 160 -20.34 22.05 -2.74
N GLY A 161 -21.01 21.63 -1.65
CA GLY A 161 -22.21 22.29 -1.16
C GLY A 161 -23.30 22.39 -2.23
N ALA A 162 -23.89 23.58 -2.40
CA ALA A 162 -24.87 23.85 -3.46
C ALA A 162 -24.24 23.94 -4.88
N CYS A 163 -22.90 23.96 -4.99
CA CYS A 163 -22.19 23.93 -6.26
C CYS A 163 -22.04 22.49 -6.78
N GLY A 164 -23.07 21.97 -7.47
CA GLY A 164 -23.11 20.60 -8.02
C GLY A 164 -23.15 20.53 -9.55
N ALA A 165 -23.25 19.32 -10.13
CA ALA A 165 -23.33 19.13 -11.59
C ALA A 165 -24.58 19.76 -12.24
N ALA A 166 -25.67 19.93 -11.47
CA ALA A 166 -26.89 20.60 -11.89
C ALA A 166 -26.80 22.14 -11.86
N ALA A 167 -25.61 22.69 -11.57
CA ALA A 167 -25.32 24.12 -11.53
C ALA A 167 -25.39 24.85 -12.90
N ALA A 168 -26.06 24.29 -13.90
CA ALA A 168 -26.26 24.93 -15.20
C ALA A 168 -27.50 25.85 -15.24
N ALA A 169 -28.30 25.88 -14.16
CA ALA A 169 -29.46 26.77 -14.05
C ALA A 169 -29.07 28.13 -13.43
N ALA A 170 -29.60 29.22 -13.98
CA ALA A 170 -29.35 30.59 -13.51
C ALA A 170 -29.55 30.70 -11.99
N GLY A 171 -28.48 31.02 -11.26
CA GLY A 171 -28.41 31.03 -9.79
C GLY A 171 -27.33 30.12 -9.21
N ALA A 172 -26.86 29.14 -9.99
CA ALA A 172 -25.78 28.27 -9.58
C ALA A 172 -24.40 28.91 -9.63
N ASP A 173 -24.21 29.94 -10.47
CA ASP A 173 -23.01 30.78 -10.46
C ASP A 173 -22.86 31.54 -9.14
N ALA A 174 -23.98 31.94 -8.50
CA ALA A 174 -23.96 32.63 -7.21
C ALA A 174 -23.60 31.65 -6.08
N ALA A 175 -24.24 30.48 -6.03
CA ALA A 175 -23.92 29.45 -5.04
C ALA A 175 -22.48 28.91 -5.21
N CYS A 176 -21.97 28.81 -6.43
CA CYS A 176 -20.58 28.41 -6.70
C CYS A 176 -19.56 29.50 -6.32
N ALA A 177 -19.96 30.77 -6.28
CA ALA A 177 -19.11 31.89 -5.86
C ALA A 177 -19.07 32.10 -4.34
N GLU A 178 -19.96 31.44 -3.57
CA GLU A 178 -19.94 31.51 -2.11
C GLU A 178 -18.62 30.98 -1.54
N GLY A 179 -18.13 31.64 -0.48
CA GLY A 179 -17.00 31.19 0.30
C GLY A 179 -17.30 29.84 0.95
N SER A 180 -16.35 28.91 0.85
CA SER A 180 -16.50 27.54 1.34
C SER A 180 -16.25 27.39 2.85
N GLY A 181 -15.76 28.43 3.52
CA GLY A 181 -15.22 28.32 4.88
C GLY A 181 -13.77 27.83 4.93
N LEU A 182 -13.17 27.48 3.78
CA LEU A 182 -11.81 26.94 3.71
C LEU A 182 -10.83 27.98 3.20
N GLY A 183 -9.77 28.23 3.96
CA GLY A 183 -8.63 29.04 3.54
C GLY A 183 -7.61 28.24 2.73
N ILE A 184 -6.60 28.95 2.21
CA ILE A 184 -5.47 28.33 1.51
C ILE A 184 -4.67 27.41 2.43
N ALA A 185 -4.57 27.75 3.72
CA ALA A 185 -3.91 26.92 4.72
C ALA A 185 -4.62 25.57 4.88
N ASP A 186 -5.96 25.55 4.98
CA ASP A 186 -6.74 24.31 5.10
C ASP A 186 -6.56 23.42 3.87
N ALA A 187 -6.54 24.02 2.68
CA ALA A 187 -6.31 23.30 1.43
C ALA A 187 -4.92 22.68 1.38
N TRP A 188 -3.89 23.41 1.83
CA TRP A 188 -2.54 22.89 1.92
C TRP A 188 -2.42 21.75 2.93
N ASP A 189 -2.98 21.90 4.11
CA ASP A 189 -2.94 20.88 5.16
C ASP A 189 -3.64 19.59 4.70
N ASN A 190 -4.78 19.71 4.01
CA ASN A 190 -5.43 18.56 3.40
C ASN A 190 -4.57 17.89 2.32
N HIS A 191 -3.95 18.69 1.44
CA HIS A 191 -3.04 18.16 0.42
C HIS A 191 -1.84 17.43 1.04
N ALA A 192 -1.25 17.99 2.10
CA ALA A 192 -0.14 17.38 2.80
C ALA A 192 -0.55 16.04 3.46
N ALA A 193 -1.71 16.01 4.11
CA ALA A 193 -2.27 14.80 4.72
C ALA A 193 -2.55 13.72 3.68
N ASN A 194 -3.20 14.06 2.57
CA ASN A 194 -3.49 13.12 1.48
C ASN A 194 -2.20 12.59 0.83
N ALA A 195 -1.23 13.47 0.56
CA ALA A 195 0.05 13.06 -0.02
C ALA A 195 0.80 12.08 0.89
N ARG A 196 0.77 12.33 2.21
CA ARG A 196 1.37 11.43 3.21
C ARG A 196 0.66 10.08 3.25
N ALA A 197 -0.66 10.06 3.34
CA ALA A 197 -1.44 8.80 3.34
C ALA A 197 -1.18 7.98 2.08
N CYS A 198 -1.12 8.61 0.90
CA CYS A 198 -0.76 7.93 -0.34
C CYS A 198 0.66 7.36 -0.33
N ALA A 199 1.62 8.05 0.27
CA ALA A 199 2.99 7.56 0.39
C ALA A 199 3.10 6.36 1.34
N GLU A 200 2.41 6.41 2.48
CA GLU A 200 2.30 5.31 3.44
C GLU A 200 1.67 4.07 2.80
N ASP A 201 0.56 4.23 2.09
CA ASP A 201 -0.10 3.13 1.38
C ASP A 201 0.80 2.51 0.31
N ARG A 202 1.45 3.34 -0.53
CA ARG A 202 2.39 2.84 -1.55
C ARG A 202 3.55 2.07 -0.93
N GLN A 203 4.09 2.55 0.19
CA GLN A 203 5.13 1.86 0.92
C GLN A 203 4.64 0.51 1.44
N ARG A 204 3.47 0.48 2.11
CA ARG A 204 2.87 -0.76 2.64
C ARG A 204 2.66 -1.79 1.54
N TYR A 205 2.07 -1.38 0.41
CA TYR A 205 1.84 -2.28 -0.72
C TYR A 205 3.14 -2.78 -1.34
N ARG A 206 4.15 -1.92 -1.48
CA ARG A 206 5.47 -2.34 -1.98
C ARG A 206 6.07 -3.43 -1.09
N HIS A 207 6.08 -3.25 0.24
CA HIS A 207 6.61 -4.28 1.15
C HIS A 207 5.80 -5.57 1.13
N LEU A 208 4.47 -5.49 1.01
CA LEU A 208 3.62 -6.67 0.86
C LEU A 208 3.95 -7.43 -0.43
N ILE A 209 4.09 -6.72 -1.55
CA ILE A 209 4.46 -7.31 -2.85
C ILE A 209 5.86 -7.94 -2.76
N GLU A 210 6.83 -7.25 -2.18
CA GLU A 210 8.18 -7.78 -1.99
C GLU A 210 8.18 -9.05 -1.12
N PHE A 211 7.38 -9.08 -0.06
CA PHE A 211 7.24 -10.25 0.82
C PHE A 211 6.64 -11.45 0.08
N LEU A 212 5.54 -11.23 -0.66
CA LEU A 212 4.85 -12.30 -1.40
C LEU A 212 5.68 -12.79 -2.60
N THR A 213 6.32 -11.90 -3.35
CA THR A 213 7.12 -12.30 -4.53
C THR A 213 8.47 -12.91 -4.16
N ALA A 214 8.98 -12.68 -2.96
CA ALA A 214 10.13 -13.40 -2.44
C ALA A 214 9.82 -14.87 -2.10
N GLU A 215 8.54 -15.25 -1.99
CA GLU A 215 8.11 -16.64 -1.79
C GLU A 215 8.11 -17.46 -3.09
N GLU A 216 7.95 -16.80 -4.24
CA GLU A 216 7.86 -17.46 -5.56
C GLU A 216 9.23 -17.79 -6.18
N ARG A 217 10.34 -17.36 -5.57
CA ARG A 217 11.71 -17.59 -6.06
C ARG A 217 12.44 -18.64 -5.25
#